data_AF-D9QLR2-F1
#
_entry.id   AF-D9QLR2-F1
#
_cell.length_a   1.000
_cell.length_b   1.000
_cell.length_c   1.000
_cell.angle_alpha   90.00
_cell.angle_beta   90.00
_cell.angle_gamma   90.00
#
_symmetry.space_group_name_H-M   'P 1'
#
loop_
_entity.id
_entity.type
_entity.pdbx_description
1 polymer ?
#
loop_
_entity_poly.entity_id
_entity_poly.type
_entity_poly.pdbx_seq_one_letter_code
_entity_poly.pdbx_strand_id
1 'polypeptide(L)' 'MITRYLIHRLHGRHALLEDALGEEMRRPKPDYRRIADIKKRKLLVRDRLRALELKLATQGLAA' A
#
# COMPACT_ATOMS: atom_id res chain seq x y z
N MET A 1 17.22 -11.73 2.72
CA MET A 1 16.23 -12.05 1.67
C MET A 1 14.76 -11.75 2.05
N ILE A 2 14.35 -11.86 3.32
CA ILE A 2 12.95 -11.68 3.78
C ILE A 2 12.36 -10.28 3.47
N THR A 3 13.17 -9.22 3.55
CA THR A 3 12.72 -7.83 3.36
C THR A 3 12.23 -7.53 1.93
N ARG A 4 12.87 -8.13 0.91
CA ARG A 4 12.50 -7.93 -0.50
C ARG A 4 11.17 -8.61 -0.84
N TYR A 5 10.92 -9.78 -0.24
CA TYR A 5 9.63 -10.48 -0.33
C TYR A 5 8.50 -9.69 0.34
N LEU A 6 8.75 -9.09 1.51
CA LEU A 6 7.77 -8.24 2.20
C LEU A 6 7.38 -7.00 1.38
N ILE A 7 8.36 -6.33 0.78
CA ILE A 7 8.13 -5.17 -0.10
C ILE A 7 7.27 -5.59 -1.30
N HIS A 8 7.61 -6.70 -1.96
CA HIS A 8 6.83 -7.19 -3.10
C HIS A 8 5.38 -7.52 -2.72
N ARG A 9 5.17 -8.13 -1.54
CA ARG A 9 3.83 -8.46 -1.03
C ARG A 9 3.01 -7.22 -0.68
N LEU A 10 3.66 -6.19 -0.14
CA LEU A 10 3.03 -4.89 0.14
C LEU A 10 2.63 -4.18 -1.17
N HIS A 11 3.45 -4.24 -2.21
CA HIS A 11 3.11 -3.75 -3.55
C HIS A 11 1.90 -4.48 -4.14
N GLY A 12 1.87 -5.82 -4.07
CA GLY A 12 0.71 -6.60 -4.53
C GLY A 12 -0.58 -6.21 -3.80
N ARG A 13 -0.50 -6.00 -2.48
CA ARG A 13 -1.65 -5.55 -1.68
C ARG A 13 -2.08 -4.12 -2.02
N HIS A 14 -1.14 -3.25 -2.38
CA HIS A 14 -1.43 -1.90 -2.84
C HIS A 14 -2.18 -1.92 -4.19
N ALA A 15 -1.72 -2.73 -5.15
CA ALA A 15 -2.37 -2.87 -6.46
C ALA A 15 -3.82 -3.36 -6.35
N LEU A 16 -4.08 -4.35 -5.48
CA LEU A 16 -5.45 -4.84 -5.23
C LEU A 16 -6.36 -3.77 -4.62
N LEU A 17 -5.82 -2.89 -3.76
CA LEU A 17 -6.59 -1.78 -3.20
C LEU A 17 -6.87 -0.69 -4.24
N GLU A 18 -5.97 -0.47 -5.20
CA GLU A 18 -6.18 0.47 -6.30
C GLU A 18 -7.25 -0.01 -7.26
N ASP A 19 -7.24 -1.30 -7.60
CA ASP A 19 -8.24 -1.91 -8.47
C ASP A 19 -9.63 -1.84 -7.84
N ALA A 20 -9.76 -2.24 -6.56
CA ALA A 20 -11.01 -2.15 -5.81
C ALA A 20 -11.54 -0.70 -5.69
N LEU A 21 -10.65 0.29 -5.59
CA LEU A 21 -11.03 1.70 -5.56
C LEU A 21 -11.51 2.17 -6.93
N GLY A 22 -10.84 1.73 -8.01
CA GLY A 22 -11.24 2.03 -9.38
C GLY A 22 -12.56 1.37 -9.78
N GLU A 23 -12.85 0.17 -9.29
CA GLU A 23 -14.16 -0.47 -9.45
C GLU A 23 -15.26 0.28 -8.70
N GLU A 24 -15.03 0.63 -7.42
CA GLU A 24 -16.04 1.35 -6.62
C GLU A 24 -16.32 2.76 -7.16
N MET A 25 -15.30 3.45 -7.70
CA MET A 25 -15.47 4.76 -8.34
C MET A 25 -16.20 4.69 -9.68
N ARG A 26 -16.14 3.56 -10.40
CA ARG A 26 -16.87 3.36 -11.66
C ARG A 26 -18.34 3.02 -11.45
N ARG A 27 -18.77 2.74 -10.21
CA ARG A 27 -20.18 2.45 -9.92
C ARG A 27 -21.04 3.70 -10.07
N PRO A 28 -22.28 3.56 -10.60
CA PRO A 28 -23.20 4.68 -10.77
C PRO A 28 -23.66 5.33 -9.45
N LYS A 29 -23.48 4.65 -8.31
CA LYS A 29 -23.61 5.22 -6.96
C LYS A 29 -22.42 4.77 -6.11
N PRO A 30 -21.30 5.52 -6.12
CA PRO A 30 -20.12 5.18 -5.35
C PRO A 30 -20.41 5.28 -3.85
N ASP A 31 -20.01 4.28 -3.08
CA ASP A 31 -20.02 4.39 -1.62
C ASP A 31 -18.78 5.18 -1.16
N TYR A 32 -18.98 6.46 -0.86
CA TYR A 32 -17.92 7.34 -0.41
C TYR A 32 -17.29 6.92 0.92
N ARG A 33 -18.01 6.22 1.81
CA ARG A 33 -17.43 5.67 3.04
C ARG A 33 -16.47 4.53 2.70
N ARG A 34 -16.89 3.65 1.79
CA ARG A 34 -16.05 2.55 1.31
C ARG A 34 -14.80 3.05 0.59
N ILE A 35 -14.93 4.10 -0.22
CA ILE A 35 -13.78 4.76 -0.87
C ILE A 35 -12.84 5.37 0.17
N ALA A 36 -13.35 6.05 1.19
CA ALA A 36 -12.54 6.62 2.27
C ALA A 36 -11.78 5.53 3.06
N ASP A 37 -12.44 4.41 3.36
CA ASP A 37 -11.81 3.26 4.00
C ASP A 37 -10.69 2.63 3.14
N ILE A 38 -10.92 2.47 1.84
CA ILE A 38 -9.91 1.95 0.92
C ILE A 38 -8.71 2.92 0.84
N LYS A 39 -8.95 4.24 0.76
CA LYS A 39 -7.90 5.26 0.81
C LYS A 39 -7.09 5.21 2.11
N LYS A 40 -7.76 5.05 3.26
CA LYS A 40 -7.10 4.93 4.57
C LYS A 40 -6.21 3.69 4.63
N ARG A 41 -6.69 2.55 4.13
CA ARG A 41 -5.90 1.30 4.04
C ARG A 41 -4.71 1.46 3.10
N LYS A 42 -4.88 2.16 1.98
CA LYS A 42 -3.81 2.49 1.02
C LYS A 42 -2.72 3.36 1.66
N LEU A 43 -3.12 4.38 2.44
CA LEU A 43 -2.19 5.23 3.18
C LEU A 43 -1.33 4.43 4.17
N LEU A 44 -1.96 3.57 4.98
CA LEU A 44 -1.25 2.73 5.94
C LEU A 44 -0.25 1.76 5.29
N VAL A 45 -0.59 1.20 4.12
CA VAL A 45 0.31 0.33 3.36
C VAL A 45 1.51 1.12 2.83
N ARG A 46 1.28 2.33 2.31
CA ARG A 46 2.34 3.21 1.82
C ARG A 46 3.29 3.66 2.95
N ASP A 47 2.74 4.00 4.12
CA ASP A 47 3.54 4.40 5.28
C ASP A 47 4.41 3.24 5.78
N ARG A 48 3.87 2.02 5.79
CA ARG A 48 4.65 0.81 6.11
C ARG A 48 5.75 0.51 5.09
N LEU A 49 5.46 0.70 3.79
CA LEU A 49 6.48 0.57 2.74
C LEU A 49 7.61 1.56 2.96
N ARG A 50 7.29 2.84 3.16
CA ARG A 50 8.27 3.90 3.39
C ARG A 50 9.11 3.64 4.64
N ALA A 51 8.50 3.15 5.72
CA ALA A 51 9.23 2.78 6.93
C ALA A 51 10.19 1.60 6.71
N LEU A 52 9.81 0.62 5.90
CA LEU A 52 10.67 -0.52 5.55
C LEU A 52 11.81 -0.12 4.61
N GLU A 53 11.54 0.75 3.63
CA GLU A 53 12.56 1.33 2.75
C GLU A 53 13.60 2.15 3.53
N LEU A 54 13.13 3.00 4.45
CA LEU A 54 14.01 3.77 5.33
C LEU A 54 14.89 2.86 6.21
N LYS A 55 14.32 1.80 6.78
CA LYS A 55 15.09 0.78 7.54
C LYS A 55 16.13 0.09 6.66
N LEU A 56 15.78 -0.27 5.43
CA LEU A 56 16.71 -0.90 4.50
C LEU A 56 17.86 0.05 4.11
N ALA A 57 17.55 1.33 3.87
CA ALA A 57 18.54 2.36 3.53
C ALA A 57 19.50 2.64 4.70
N THR A 58 19.00 2.69 5.94
CA THR A 58 19.83 2.86 7.14
C THR A 58 20.68 1.63 7.45
N GLN A 59 20.19 0.41 7.21
CA GLN A 59 20.99 -0.81 7.36
C GLN A 59 22.09 -0.96 6.29
N GLY A 60 21.93 -0.35 5.11
CA GLY A 60 22.96 -0.33 4.06
C GLY A 60 24.06 0.73 4.23
N LEU A 61 23.84 1.72 5.09
CA LEU A 61 24.83 2.76 5.45
C LEU A 61 25.74 2.35 6.63
N ALA A 62 25.39 1.28 7.34
CA ALA A 62 26.12 0.77 8.51
C ALA A 62 26.93 -0.50 8.21
N ALA A 63 27.08 -0.87 6.94
CA ALA A 63 27.88 -2.00 6.46
C ALA A 63 29.04 -1.47 5.60
#